data_AF-A0A1J5I853-F1
#
_entry.id   AF-A0A1J5I853-F1
#
_cell.length_a   1.000
_cell.length_b   1.000
_cell.length_c   1.000
_cell.angle_alpha   90.00
_cell.angle_beta   90.00
_cell.angle_gamma   90.00
#
_symmetry.space_group_name_H-M   'P 1'
#
loop_
_entity.id
_entity.type
_entity.pdbx_description
1 polymer ?
#
loop_
_entity_poly.entity_id
_entity_poly.type
_entity_poly.pdbx_seq_one_letter_code
_entity_poly.pdbx_strand_id
1 'polypeptide(L)'
;MFIVEFSNIPFSAIGSIKNYFQIILYEGSNHILVNYLDVTSRGSGNTTAGIENLNGTTGLQYSRMDTPGRYTNRYVRYVPPSENGTRALYFPHVDSGGNTWETEIGVINKSEQELNGIFKAYNDNGESVSSNIAVTLPPKGRREITIGNEFMNPGDIGYIIFESDSESLAGYTKFYQEGVYRAAIPAVKVVNASDIYISHIDSIAYWWTGISLVNTTSAAKELTITFNDGRSVAYTLNANEHKAFTIDSLFNDQPQPDIKSAVITNASGIIGLEIFGSAGSDNQLDGLLLTDNTASTIYYPHVASDALWWTGIVAYNPSDSACTITITPYSAQGTPLLVSTLPLAGKGKYIGLVSNLGLPAQTAWFKIDSTRPLTGFELFSTVDGDQLAAYAEKSGAGAKEGVFAKIEKSGWTGIAFVNIENAPADVTMTAYNDTGSVIATQTLNISSYEKVVGMAPYLFSQDISAATYIGYSSDKNLVGFQINASSDNMMLDALPGM
;
A
#
# COMPACT_ATOMS: atom_id res chain seq x y z
N MET A 1 14.86 23.88 4.15
CA MET A 1 15.15 23.32 2.79
C MET A 1 16.37 24.03 2.25
N PHE A 2 17.37 23.26 1.81
CA PHE A 2 18.66 23.77 1.33
C PHE A 2 18.88 23.28 -0.11
N ILE A 3 19.22 24.20 -1.02
CA ILE A 3 19.40 23.90 -2.44
C ILE A 3 20.84 24.25 -2.83
N VAL A 4 21.55 23.30 -3.42
CA VAL A 4 22.85 23.51 -4.05
C VAL A 4 22.68 23.40 -5.56
N GLU A 5 22.93 24.49 -6.26
CA GLU A 5 22.88 24.53 -7.72
C GLU A 5 24.26 24.32 -8.33
N PHE A 6 24.31 23.45 -9.34
CA PHE A 6 25.47 23.15 -10.14
C PHE A 6 25.19 23.57 -11.58
N SER A 7 25.85 24.64 -12.03
CA SER A 7 25.71 25.19 -13.37
C SER A 7 27.02 25.08 -14.15
N ASN A 8 26.91 25.00 -15.48
CA ASN A 8 28.05 24.93 -16.40
C ASN A 8 29.00 23.72 -16.17
N ILE A 9 28.47 22.60 -15.66
CA ILE A 9 29.27 21.41 -15.41
C ILE A 9 29.64 20.76 -16.75
N PRO A 10 30.93 20.63 -17.11
CA PRO A 10 31.32 20.10 -18.42
C PRO A 10 30.94 18.62 -18.56
N PHE A 11 30.32 18.26 -19.69
CA PHE A 11 30.06 16.86 -20.03
C PHE A 11 31.33 16.25 -20.63
N SER A 12 32.12 15.55 -19.80
CA SER A 12 33.43 14.96 -20.14
C SER A 12 34.48 16.00 -20.58
N ALA A 13 35.64 15.54 -21.05
CA ALA A 13 36.68 16.41 -21.62
C ALA A 13 36.25 17.17 -22.90
N ILE A 14 35.02 16.95 -23.38
CA ILE A 14 34.43 17.66 -24.52
C ILE A 14 33.77 18.94 -23.99
N GLY A 15 34.55 20.01 -23.91
CA GLY A 15 34.19 21.25 -23.19
C GLY A 15 32.99 22.07 -23.72
N SER A 16 32.40 21.69 -24.85
CA SER A 16 31.29 22.43 -25.49
C SER A 16 29.91 22.10 -24.94
N ILE A 17 29.73 20.97 -24.24
CA ILE A 17 28.45 20.57 -23.66
C ILE A 17 28.47 20.87 -22.16
N LYS A 18 27.42 21.53 -21.67
CA LYS A 18 27.26 21.94 -20.27
C LYS A 18 26.02 21.28 -19.66
N ASN A 19 26.16 20.84 -18.42
CA ASN A 19 25.12 20.23 -17.61
C ASN A 19 24.70 21.18 -16.48
N TYR A 20 23.41 21.15 -16.15
CA TYR A 20 22.76 21.92 -15.10
C TYR A 20 21.93 20.99 -14.23
N PHE A 21 22.22 20.96 -12.94
CA PHE A 21 21.45 20.19 -11.97
C PHE A 21 21.49 20.85 -10.60
N GLN A 22 20.55 20.47 -9.73
CA GLN A 22 20.49 20.91 -8.35
C GLN A 22 20.41 19.71 -7.42
N ILE A 23 20.96 19.85 -6.22
CA ILE A 23 20.76 18.94 -5.09
C ILE A 23 19.90 19.68 -4.07
N ILE A 24 18.76 19.10 -3.71
CA ILE A 24 17.81 19.65 -2.75
C ILE A 24 17.83 18.78 -1.49
N LEU A 25 18.18 19.37 -0.36
CA LEU A 25 18.13 18.77 0.97
C LEU A 25 16.92 19.32 1.72
N TYR A 26 16.01 18.45 2.12
CA TYR A 26 14.88 18.82 2.96
C TYR A 26 15.29 18.67 4.43
N GLU A 27 15.71 19.76 5.07
CA GLU A 27 16.06 19.80 6.50
C GLU A 27 14.97 19.15 7.37
N GLY A 28 15.39 18.33 8.34
CA GLY A 28 14.47 17.58 9.19
C GLY A 28 13.90 16.30 8.54
N SER A 29 14.30 15.96 7.32
CA SER A 29 13.95 14.71 6.66
C SER A 29 15.19 13.96 6.15
N ASN A 30 15.03 12.68 5.79
CA ASN A 30 16.04 11.92 5.07
C ASN A 30 15.92 12.07 3.54
N HIS A 31 15.23 13.10 3.04
CA HIS A 31 15.00 13.30 1.62
C HIS A 31 16.12 14.13 0.98
N ILE A 32 16.87 13.49 0.09
CA ILE A 32 17.81 14.15 -0.82
C ILE A 32 17.24 13.98 -2.24
N LEU A 33 17.14 15.07 -3.00
CA LEU A 33 16.65 15.04 -4.38
C LEU A 33 17.68 15.65 -5.32
N VAL A 34 17.97 14.95 -6.42
CA VAL A 34 18.74 15.49 -7.54
C VAL A 34 17.78 15.85 -8.66
N ASN A 35 17.76 17.14 -8.99
CA ASN A 35 16.96 17.69 -10.08
C ASN A 35 17.87 17.99 -11.28
N TYR A 36 17.75 17.18 -12.34
CA TYR A 36 18.43 17.37 -13.61
C TYR A 36 17.66 18.39 -14.44
N LEU A 37 18.07 19.65 -14.35
CA LEU A 37 17.45 20.75 -15.10
C LEU A 37 17.71 20.60 -16.61
N ASP A 38 18.96 20.32 -16.97
CA ASP A 38 19.40 20.07 -18.34
C ASP A 38 20.74 19.33 -18.34
N VAL A 39 20.72 18.02 -18.57
CA VAL A 39 21.91 17.15 -18.48
C VAL A 39 22.00 16.23 -19.69
N THR A 40 23.20 16.15 -20.29
CA THR A 40 23.56 15.16 -21.31
C THR A 40 24.23 13.95 -20.65
N SER A 41 23.83 12.74 -21.03
CA SER A 41 24.34 11.47 -20.49
C SER A 41 24.80 10.51 -21.59
N ARG A 42 25.77 9.64 -21.26
CA ARG A 42 26.28 8.55 -22.12
C ARG A 42 25.51 7.23 -21.97
N GLY A 43 24.42 7.19 -21.21
CA GLY A 43 23.70 5.94 -20.91
C GLY A 43 24.33 5.13 -19.77
N SER A 44 23.89 3.88 -19.64
CA SER A 44 24.17 3.02 -18.48
C SER A 44 25.67 2.93 -18.15
N GLY A 45 26.02 3.16 -16.88
CA GLY A 45 27.37 2.93 -16.34
C GLY A 45 28.35 4.10 -16.43
N ASN A 46 27.99 5.24 -17.05
CA ASN A 46 28.92 6.35 -17.27
C ASN A 46 28.36 7.74 -16.91
N THR A 47 27.22 7.83 -16.23
CA THR A 47 26.68 9.10 -15.75
C THR A 47 26.17 8.96 -14.34
N THR A 48 27.01 9.32 -13.39
CA THR A 48 26.62 9.63 -12.01
C THR A 48 26.41 11.14 -11.90
N ALA A 49 25.24 11.57 -11.44
CA ALA A 49 25.17 12.81 -10.67
C ALA A 49 25.06 12.39 -9.21
N GLY A 50 25.80 13.07 -8.34
CA GLY A 50 26.02 12.55 -7.00
C GLY A 50 26.96 13.40 -6.17
N ILE A 51 26.98 13.13 -4.87
CA ILE A 51 28.02 13.61 -3.96
C ILE A 51 29.03 12.47 -3.86
N GLU A 52 30.22 12.64 -4.42
CA GLU A 52 31.26 11.61 -4.46
C GLU A 52 32.54 12.07 -3.76
N ASN A 53 33.35 11.09 -3.33
CA ASN A 53 34.74 11.34 -2.95
C ASN A 53 35.58 11.70 -4.20
N LEU A 54 36.81 12.17 -3.96
CA LEU A 54 37.72 12.64 -5.03
C LEU A 54 37.97 11.58 -6.13
N ASN A 55 37.81 10.30 -5.80
CA ASN A 55 38.09 9.19 -6.70
C ASN A 55 36.85 8.67 -7.43
N GLY A 56 35.65 9.21 -7.18
CA GLY A 56 34.39 8.72 -7.74
C GLY A 56 34.00 7.31 -7.27
N THR A 57 34.60 6.82 -6.17
CA THR A 57 34.41 5.44 -5.69
C THR A 57 33.46 5.32 -4.52
N THR A 58 33.11 6.43 -3.87
CA THR A 58 32.26 6.42 -2.67
C THR A 58 31.39 7.67 -2.68
N GLY A 59 30.08 7.51 -2.47
CA GLY A 59 29.15 8.62 -2.58
C GLY A 59 27.72 8.19 -2.91
N LEU A 60 26.84 9.17 -2.99
CA LEU A 60 25.46 9.00 -3.43
C LEU A 60 25.45 8.99 -4.97
N GLN A 61 25.23 7.82 -5.57
CA GLN A 61 25.35 7.59 -7.01
C GLN A 61 24.00 7.23 -7.65
N TYR A 62 23.64 7.88 -8.75
CA TYR A 62 22.45 7.50 -9.53
C TYR A 62 22.82 7.00 -10.92
N SER A 63 22.55 5.74 -11.18
CA SER A 63 22.77 5.05 -12.46
C SER A 63 21.54 5.08 -13.39
N ARG A 64 20.70 6.12 -13.30
CA ARG A 64 19.33 6.09 -13.88
C ARG A 64 19.21 6.55 -15.34
N MET A 65 20.31 6.95 -15.97
CA MET A 65 20.34 7.25 -17.39
C MET A 65 20.77 5.98 -18.12
N ASP A 66 19.83 5.11 -18.41
CA ASP A 66 20.03 3.86 -19.18
C ASP A 66 20.33 4.14 -20.66
N THR A 67 19.77 5.23 -21.19
CA THR A 67 19.87 5.60 -22.60
C THR A 67 20.80 6.82 -22.79
N PRO A 68 21.71 6.84 -23.78
CA PRO A 68 22.43 8.07 -24.14
C PRO A 68 21.45 9.15 -24.63
N GLY A 69 21.62 10.39 -24.17
CA GLY A 69 20.71 11.47 -24.58
C GLY A 69 20.77 12.71 -23.70
N ARG A 70 19.95 13.71 -24.07
CA ARG A 70 19.75 14.94 -23.29
C ARG A 70 18.46 14.82 -22.48
N TYR A 71 18.56 15.11 -21.19
CA TYR A 71 17.48 14.99 -20.21
C TYR A 71 17.20 16.35 -19.61
N THR A 72 15.93 16.75 -19.57
CA THR A 72 15.49 18.02 -18.99
C THR A 72 14.38 17.76 -17.98
N ASN A 73 14.36 18.55 -16.89
CA ASN A 73 13.38 18.46 -15.81
C ASN A 73 13.14 17.03 -15.27
N ARG A 74 14.21 16.25 -15.11
CA ARG A 74 14.12 14.89 -14.54
C ARG A 74 14.55 14.95 -13.09
N TYR A 75 13.81 14.30 -12.19
CA TYR A 75 14.18 14.21 -10.79
C TYR A 75 14.51 12.77 -10.38
N VAL A 76 15.48 12.63 -9.48
CA VAL A 76 15.82 11.37 -8.82
C VAL A 76 15.88 11.63 -7.32
N ARG A 77 15.08 10.88 -6.57
CA ARG A 77 15.05 10.91 -5.11
C ARG A 77 16.05 9.89 -4.58
N TYR A 78 16.90 10.31 -3.65
CA TYR A 78 17.65 9.39 -2.81
C TYR A 78 16.68 8.69 -1.89
N VAL A 79 16.71 7.37 -1.95
CA VAL A 79 16.25 6.53 -0.86
C VAL A 79 17.55 5.97 -0.29
N PRO A 80 17.90 6.21 0.98
CA PRO A 80 19.04 5.54 1.55
C PRO A 80 18.90 4.05 1.30
N PRO A 81 19.96 3.33 0.88
CA PRO A 81 19.95 1.90 1.06
C PRO A 81 19.69 1.72 2.55
N SER A 82 18.51 1.21 2.89
CA SER A 82 18.25 0.86 4.26
C SER A 82 19.41 -0.04 4.68
N GLU A 83 19.97 0.17 5.87
CA GLU A 83 21.13 -0.61 6.33
C GLU A 83 20.86 -2.12 6.32
N ASN A 84 19.61 -2.54 6.09
CA ASN A 84 19.27 -3.71 5.30
C ASN A 84 18.12 -3.30 4.37
N GLY A 85 18.15 -3.55 3.05
CA GLY A 85 16.90 -3.66 2.30
C GLY A 85 15.98 -4.52 3.15
N THR A 86 14.83 -4.01 3.60
CA THR A 86 14.12 -4.64 4.72
C THR A 86 13.77 -6.07 4.31
N ARG A 87 14.55 -7.03 4.82
CA ARG A 87 14.28 -8.47 4.68
C ARG A 87 13.21 -8.88 5.67
N ALA A 88 12.33 -7.94 6.01
CA ALA A 88 11.37 -8.06 7.07
C ALA A 88 9.98 -7.71 6.52
N LEU A 89 9.01 -8.51 6.94
CA LEU A 89 7.60 -8.14 6.90
C LEU A 89 7.16 -7.90 8.33
N TYR A 90 6.52 -6.77 8.58
CA TYR A 90 5.91 -6.47 9.86
C TYR A 90 4.40 -6.68 9.77
N PHE A 91 3.85 -7.34 10.77
CA PHE A 91 2.42 -7.51 10.99
C PHE A 91 2.11 -6.65 12.22
N PRO A 92 1.74 -5.37 12.01
CA PRO A 92 1.85 -4.34 13.05
C PRO A 92 0.82 -4.47 14.16
N HIS A 93 -0.15 -5.37 14.01
CA HIS A 93 -1.14 -5.70 15.02
C HIS A 93 -1.44 -7.19 14.97
N VAL A 94 -1.66 -7.77 16.14
CA VAL A 94 -2.16 -9.13 16.35
C VAL A 94 -3.25 -9.03 17.41
N ASP A 95 -4.38 -9.69 17.13
CA ASP A 95 -5.44 -9.91 18.11
C ASP A 95 -5.85 -11.39 18.07
N SER A 96 -5.36 -12.14 19.06
CA SER A 96 -5.56 -13.60 19.21
C SER A 96 -5.68 -14.02 20.68
N GLY A 97 -6.10 -13.10 21.57
CA GLY A 97 -6.08 -13.30 23.02
C GLY A 97 -7.42 -13.54 23.71
N GLY A 98 -8.54 -13.32 23.02
CA GLY A 98 -9.83 -13.04 23.67
C GLY A 98 -10.98 -14.02 23.39
N ASN A 99 -10.74 -15.25 22.91
CA ASN A 99 -11.76 -16.22 22.45
C ASN A 99 -12.72 -15.72 21.35
N THR A 100 -12.54 -14.50 20.85
CA THR A 100 -13.48 -13.83 19.93
C THR A 100 -12.78 -13.43 18.64
N TRP A 101 -11.64 -12.76 18.75
CA TRP A 101 -10.76 -12.43 17.63
C TRP A 101 -9.70 -13.50 17.39
N GLU A 102 -9.36 -13.66 16.12
CA GLU A 102 -8.20 -14.41 15.68
C GLU A 102 -7.47 -13.66 14.56
N THR A 103 -6.16 -13.90 14.50
CA THR A 103 -5.26 -13.34 13.50
C THR A 103 -4.66 -14.46 12.66
N GLU A 104 -4.73 -14.31 11.34
CA GLU A 104 -4.00 -15.12 10.37
C GLU A 104 -2.96 -14.25 9.68
N ILE A 105 -1.77 -14.80 9.45
CA ILE A 105 -0.75 -14.12 8.64
C ILE A 105 -0.25 -15.02 7.52
N GLY A 106 0.04 -14.42 6.37
CA GLY A 106 0.62 -15.09 5.20
C GLY A 106 1.95 -14.47 4.79
N VAL A 107 2.91 -15.31 4.41
CA VAL A 107 4.19 -14.92 3.80
C VAL A 107 4.39 -15.69 2.51
N ILE A 108 4.76 -14.99 1.44
CA ILE A 108 5.00 -15.52 0.10
C ILE A 108 6.43 -15.19 -0.33
N ASN A 109 7.16 -16.21 -0.76
CA ASN A 109 8.42 -16.07 -1.47
C ASN A 109 8.15 -15.70 -2.93
N LYS A 110 8.48 -14.47 -3.34
CA LYS A 110 8.31 -14.04 -4.74
C LYS A 110 9.49 -14.42 -5.63
N SER A 111 10.57 -14.96 -5.09
CA SER A 111 11.78 -15.30 -5.84
C SER A 111 11.75 -16.69 -6.47
N GLU A 112 12.71 -16.94 -7.35
CA GLU A 112 13.00 -18.26 -7.93
C GLU A 112 13.98 -19.09 -7.10
N GLN A 113 14.33 -18.63 -5.89
CA GLN A 113 15.24 -19.32 -4.98
C GLN A 113 14.53 -19.65 -3.67
N GLU A 114 14.98 -20.67 -2.98
CA GLU A 114 14.55 -20.92 -1.61
C GLU A 114 14.94 -19.74 -0.72
N LEU A 115 14.07 -19.39 0.23
CA LEU A 115 14.39 -18.43 1.28
C LEU A 115 14.20 -19.04 2.66
N ASN A 116 14.97 -18.53 3.61
CA ASN A 116 14.83 -18.86 5.02
C ASN A 116 14.41 -17.61 5.79
N GLY A 117 13.63 -17.83 6.83
CA GLY A 117 13.22 -16.77 7.72
C GLY A 117 12.73 -17.26 9.07
N ILE A 118 12.37 -16.31 9.93
CA ILE A 118 11.92 -16.53 11.28
C ILE A 118 10.79 -15.57 11.61
N PHE A 119 9.69 -16.08 12.14
CA PHE A 119 8.71 -15.24 12.81
C PHE A 119 9.15 -14.97 14.25
N LYS A 120 9.04 -13.72 14.67
CA LYS A 120 9.31 -13.23 16.03
C LYS A 120 8.07 -12.52 16.55
N ALA A 121 7.57 -12.94 17.70
CA ALA A 121 6.38 -12.39 18.33
C ALA A 121 6.75 -11.47 19.50
N TYR A 122 6.16 -10.28 19.53
CA TYR A 122 6.43 -9.26 20.51
C TYR A 122 5.13 -8.80 21.18
N ASN A 123 5.19 -8.45 22.47
CA ASN A 123 4.10 -7.78 23.16
C ASN A 123 4.05 -6.28 22.87
N ASP A 124 3.07 -5.60 23.47
CA ASP A 124 2.89 -4.15 23.35
C ASP A 124 4.10 -3.33 23.83
N ASN A 125 4.90 -3.84 24.77
CA ASN A 125 6.11 -3.17 25.24
C ASN A 125 7.33 -3.41 24.33
N GLY A 126 7.19 -4.18 23.25
CA GLY A 126 8.29 -4.53 22.34
C GLY A 126 9.20 -5.65 22.86
N GLU A 127 8.73 -6.42 23.85
CA GLU A 127 9.46 -7.56 24.41
C GLU A 127 9.06 -8.85 23.69
N SER A 128 10.03 -9.74 23.45
CA SER A 128 9.73 -11.06 22.87
C SER A 128 8.94 -11.92 23.85
N VAL A 129 7.79 -12.44 23.42
CA VAL A 129 6.85 -13.21 24.26
C VAL A 129 6.65 -14.65 23.83
N SER A 130 7.26 -15.06 22.72
CA SER A 130 7.16 -16.43 22.22
C SER A 130 8.46 -16.90 21.58
N SER A 131 8.59 -18.22 21.43
CA SER A 131 9.72 -18.81 20.72
C SER A 131 9.67 -18.42 19.24
N ASN A 132 10.84 -18.17 18.63
CA ASN A 132 10.91 -17.91 17.20
C ASN A 132 10.46 -19.14 16.41
N ILE A 133 9.66 -18.92 15.36
CA ILE A 133 9.23 -19.99 14.44
C ILE A 133 10.06 -19.89 13.17
N ALA A 134 10.91 -20.89 12.94
CA ALA A 134 11.68 -20.98 11.70
C ALA A 134 10.78 -21.34 10.51
N VAL A 135 11.08 -20.76 9.35
CA VAL A 135 10.38 -20.96 8.09
C VAL A 135 11.41 -21.14 6.99
N THR A 136 11.25 -22.19 6.20
CA THR A 136 11.91 -22.33 4.90
C THR A 136 10.82 -22.34 3.84
N LEU A 137 10.88 -21.39 2.91
CA LEU A 137 9.93 -21.31 1.79
C LEU A 137 10.67 -21.69 0.50
N PRO A 138 10.22 -22.74 -0.22
CA PRO A 138 10.68 -23.01 -1.58
C PRO A 138 10.49 -21.79 -2.50
N PRO A 139 11.12 -21.78 -3.70
CA PRO A 139 10.77 -20.81 -4.75
C PRO A 139 9.26 -20.75 -4.92
N LYS A 140 8.67 -19.54 -4.92
CA LYS A 140 7.20 -19.35 -5.01
C LYS A 140 6.40 -20.00 -3.87
N GLY A 141 7.05 -20.48 -2.82
CA GLY A 141 6.38 -21.06 -1.67
C GLY A 141 5.62 -20.02 -0.85
N ARG A 142 4.54 -20.46 -0.20
CA ARG A 142 3.74 -19.65 0.73
C ARG A 142 3.59 -20.39 2.05
N ARG A 143 3.66 -19.66 3.16
CA ARG A 143 3.23 -20.14 4.48
C ARG A 143 2.14 -19.22 5.02
N GLU A 144 1.02 -19.82 5.38
CA GLU A 144 -0.11 -19.20 6.06
C GLU A 144 -0.21 -19.84 7.44
N ILE A 145 -0.36 -19.02 8.48
CA ILE A 145 -0.49 -19.51 9.86
C ILE A 145 -1.61 -18.75 10.59
N THR A 146 -2.32 -19.47 11.45
CA THR A 146 -3.22 -18.90 12.45
C THR A 146 -2.44 -18.70 13.74
N ILE A 147 -2.40 -17.48 14.26
CA ILE A 147 -1.54 -17.13 15.39
C ILE A 147 -1.91 -17.93 16.65
N GLY A 148 -3.20 -18.06 16.95
CA GLY A 148 -3.68 -18.83 18.10
C GLY A 148 -3.29 -20.32 18.09
N ASN A 149 -2.97 -20.88 16.92
CA ASN A 149 -2.56 -22.28 16.77
C ASN A 149 -1.04 -22.49 16.83
N GLU A 150 -0.25 -21.47 16.48
CA GLU A 150 1.18 -21.63 16.21
C GLU A 150 2.07 -21.02 17.30
N PHE A 151 1.62 -19.96 17.96
CA PHE A 151 2.38 -19.33 19.03
C PHE A 151 1.87 -19.71 20.41
N MET A 152 2.80 -19.82 21.36
CA MET A 152 2.44 -19.89 22.78
C MET A 152 1.97 -18.51 23.26
N ASN A 153 0.93 -18.49 24.10
CA ASN A 153 0.32 -17.29 24.66
C ASN A 153 -0.02 -16.23 23.59
N PRO A 154 -0.84 -16.60 22.59
CA PRO A 154 -1.14 -15.71 21.46
C PRO A 154 -1.80 -14.39 21.88
N GLY A 155 -2.45 -14.35 23.06
CA GLY A 155 -3.01 -13.13 23.63
C GLY A 155 -2.02 -12.12 24.22
N ASP A 156 -0.75 -12.51 24.39
CA ASP A 156 0.30 -11.59 24.84
C ASP A 156 1.00 -10.91 23.64
N ILE A 157 0.66 -11.29 22.41
CA ILE A 157 1.31 -10.81 21.18
C ILE A 157 0.61 -9.55 20.70
N GLY A 158 1.34 -8.43 20.66
CA GLY A 158 0.87 -7.18 20.07
C GLY A 158 1.22 -7.06 18.58
N TYR A 159 2.38 -7.57 18.16
CA TYR A 159 2.83 -7.55 16.76
C TYR A 159 3.85 -8.65 16.44
N ILE A 160 4.02 -8.95 15.16
CA ILE A 160 4.97 -9.96 14.66
C ILE A 160 5.90 -9.35 13.61
N ILE A 161 7.16 -9.79 13.62
CA ILE A 161 8.13 -9.55 12.54
C ILE A 161 8.51 -10.88 11.92
N PHE A 162 8.37 -11.01 10.61
CA PHE A 162 9.01 -12.06 9.83
C PHE A 162 10.32 -11.54 9.25
N GLU A 163 11.46 -12.01 9.76
CA GLU A 163 12.78 -11.69 9.18
C GLU A 163 13.24 -12.81 8.24
N SER A 164 13.91 -12.44 7.15
CA SER A 164 14.35 -13.36 6.10
C SER A 164 15.77 -13.07 5.62
N ASP A 165 16.36 -14.02 4.91
CA ASP A 165 17.56 -13.82 4.09
C ASP A 165 17.27 -13.19 2.71
N SER A 166 16.00 -13.03 2.34
CA SER A 166 15.55 -12.49 1.04
C SER A 166 14.67 -11.24 1.18
N GLU A 167 14.79 -10.32 0.22
CA GLU A 167 13.92 -9.13 0.11
C GLU A 167 12.70 -9.38 -0.80
N SER A 168 12.69 -10.50 -1.52
CA SER A 168 11.62 -10.86 -2.47
C SER A 168 10.43 -11.50 -1.76
N LEU A 169 9.80 -10.71 -0.90
CA LEU A 169 8.69 -11.10 -0.05
C LEU A 169 7.43 -10.31 -0.37
N ALA A 170 6.28 -10.96 -0.18
CA ALA A 170 4.97 -10.36 0.03
C ALA A 170 4.28 -11.07 1.21
N GLY A 171 3.33 -10.40 1.84
CA GLY A 171 2.57 -11.00 2.94
C GLY A 171 1.39 -10.14 3.34
N TYR A 172 0.55 -10.67 4.20
CA TYR A 172 -0.67 -10.02 4.66
C TYR A 172 -1.01 -10.48 6.09
N THR A 173 -1.76 -9.65 6.80
CA THR A 173 -2.50 -10.01 8.00
C THR A 173 -3.98 -10.10 7.65
N LYS A 174 -4.70 -11.04 8.27
CA LYS A 174 -6.16 -11.11 8.26
C LYS A 174 -6.66 -11.19 9.70
N PHE A 175 -7.50 -10.24 10.09
CA PHE A 175 -8.19 -10.22 11.38
C PHE A 175 -9.62 -10.68 11.17
N TYR A 176 -10.16 -11.49 12.06
CA TYR A 176 -11.54 -11.93 11.93
C TYR A 176 -12.17 -12.29 13.27
N GLN A 177 -13.49 -12.16 13.30
CA GLN A 177 -14.36 -12.89 14.22
C GLN A 177 -15.19 -13.85 13.39
N GLU A 178 -15.07 -15.15 13.69
CA GLU A 178 -15.69 -16.20 12.88
C GLU A 178 -17.21 -15.99 12.74
N GLY A 179 -17.69 -15.96 11.50
CA GLY A 179 -19.11 -15.74 11.18
C GLY A 179 -19.62 -14.35 11.55
N VAL A 180 -18.75 -13.35 11.71
CA VAL A 180 -19.15 -11.96 11.94
C VAL A 180 -18.56 -11.08 10.85
N TYR A 181 -17.25 -10.86 10.85
CA TYR A 181 -16.56 -10.00 9.88
C TYR A 181 -15.07 -10.35 9.79
N ARG A 182 -14.38 -9.79 8.80
CA ARG A 182 -12.93 -9.87 8.68
C ARG A 182 -12.35 -8.64 7.98
N ALA A 183 -11.06 -8.44 8.13
CA ALA A 183 -10.27 -7.43 7.43
C ALA A 183 -8.96 -8.05 6.98
N ALA A 184 -8.46 -7.72 5.79
CA ALA A 184 -7.16 -8.16 5.32
C ALA A 184 -6.30 -6.96 4.93
N ILE A 185 -5.07 -6.92 5.42
CA ILE A 185 -4.18 -5.77 5.27
C ILE A 185 -2.80 -6.30 4.85
N PRO A 186 -2.15 -5.71 3.82
CA PRO A 186 -0.78 -6.07 3.47
C PRO A 186 0.16 -6.00 4.67
N ALA A 187 1.12 -6.92 4.75
CA ALA A 187 2.20 -6.80 5.71
C ALA A 187 3.07 -5.59 5.34
N VAL A 188 3.56 -4.88 6.35
CA VAL A 188 4.38 -3.69 6.13
C VAL A 188 5.77 -4.14 5.72
N LYS A 189 6.20 -3.71 4.52
CA LYS A 189 7.55 -3.97 3.98
C LYS A 189 8.44 -2.73 4.01
N VAL A 190 7.82 -1.55 3.92
CA VAL A 190 8.49 -0.25 3.89
C VAL A 190 8.02 0.53 5.10
N VAL A 191 8.95 0.85 5.99
CA VAL A 191 8.69 1.67 7.17
C VAL A 191 8.51 3.13 6.74
N ASN A 192 7.57 3.84 7.35
CA ASN A 192 7.32 5.25 7.03
C ASN A 192 8.56 6.09 7.35
N ALA A 193 8.91 7.00 6.45
CA ALA A 193 10.06 7.88 6.55
C ALA A 193 9.69 9.33 6.90
N SER A 194 8.39 9.68 6.87
CA SER A 194 7.87 11.02 7.13
C SER A 194 6.53 10.97 7.89
N ASP A 195 5.76 12.07 7.81
CA ASP A 195 4.44 12.18 8.44
C ASP A 195 3.47 11.18 7.82
N ILE A 196 2.68 10.52 8.65
CA ILE A 196 1.69 9.52 8.25
C ILE A 196 0.33 10.20 8.09
N TYR A 197 -0.42 9.81 7.06
CA TYR A 197 -1.72 10.38 6.78
C TYR A 197 -2.84 9.39 7.08
N ILE A 198 -3.82 9.83 7.87
CA ILE A 198 -5.08 9.12 8.10
C ILE A 198 -6.12 9.77 7.20
N SER A 199 -6.36 9.15 6.04
CA SER A 199 -7.20 9.70 4.95
C SER A 199 -8.69 9.76 5.30
N HIS A 200 -9.13 8.90 6.21
CA HIS A 200 -10.50 8.84 6.67
C HIS A 200 -10.54 8.53 8.16
N ILE A 201 -11.49 9.13 8.86
CA ILE A 201 -11.84 8.79 10.24
C ILE A 201 -13.36 8.83 10.27
N ASP A 202 -13.94 7.82 10.88
CA ASP A 202 -15.31 7.88 11.38
C ASP A 202 -15.33 7.52 12.88
N SER A 203 -16.04 8.33 13.64
CA SER A 203 -16.11 8.23 15.10
C SER A 203 -17.48 8.75 15.52
N ILE A 204 -18.49 7.96 15.23
CA ILE A 204 -19.89 8.23 15.56
C ILE A 204 -20.47 7.03 16.31
N ALA A 205 -21.73 7.12 16.75
CA ALA A 205 -22.36 6.03 17.52
C ALA A 205 -22.38 4.67 16.78
N TYR A 206 -22.34 4.70 15.45
CA TYR A 206 -22.45 3.52 14.59
C TYR A 206 -21.14 3.15 13.87
N TRP A 207 -20.16 4.05 13.77
CA TRP A 207 -18.87 3.76 13.14
C TRP A 207 -17.72 4.16 14.05
N TRP A 208 -16.70 3.32 14.09
CA TRP A 208 -15.46 3.59 14.82
C TRP A 208 -14.25 3.40 13.90
N THR A 209 -13.21 4.19 14.17
CA THR A 209 -11.88 4.03 13.58
C THR A 209 -10.90 3.66 14.68
N GLY A 210 -10.26 2.51 14.53
CA GLY A 210 -9.15 2.02 15.33
C GLY A 210 -7.82 2.25 14.62
N ILE A 211 -6.79 2.55 15.39
CA ILE A 211 -5.43 2.78 14.92
C ILE A 211 -4.50 1.88 15.73
N SER A 212 -3.61 1.17 15.04
CA SER A 212 -2.47 0.49 15.66
C SER A 212 -1.17 1.07 15.11
N LEU A 213 -0.23 1.38 16.00
CA LEU A 213 1.08 1.91 15.68
C LEU A 213 2.17 1.06 16.34
N VAL A 214 3.26 0.82 15.62
CA VAL A 214 4.50 0.22 16.14
C VAL A 214 5.66 1.16 15.86
N ASN A 215 6.45 1.46 16.88
CA ASN A 215 7.71 2.17 16.73
C ASN A 215 8.84 1.19 16.41
N THR A 216 9.31 1.15 15.17
CA THR A 216 10.36 0.20 14.75
C THR A 216 11.77 0.66 15.12
N THR A 217 11.93 1.72 15.91
CA THR A 217 13.22 2.31 16.25
C THR A 217 13.64 1.97 17.67
N SER A 218 14.95 2.03 17.93
CA SER A 218 15.54 1.78 19.25
C SER A 218 15.41 2.95 20.23
N ALA A 219 14.73 4.03 19.84
CA ALA A 219 14.51 5.22 20.66
C ALA A 219 13.01 5.53 20.76
N ALA A 220 12.61 6.17 21.86
CA ALA A 220 11.24 6.67 21.99
C ALA A 220 10.94 7.73 20.92
N LYS A 221 9.68 7.79 20.50
CA LYS A 221 9.13 8.70 19.51
C LYS A 221 8.01 9.53 20.12
N GLU A 222 8.18 10.84 20.05
CA GLU A 222 7.16 11.81 20.43
C GLU A 222 6.37 12.23 19.19
N LEU A 223 5.19 11.67 19.00
CA LEU A 223 4.31 11.92 17.87
C LEU A 223 3.32 13.04 18.21
N THR A 224 2.78 13.68 17.18
CA THR A 224 1.61 14.55 17.32
C THR A 224 0.57 14.16 16.29
N ILE A 225 -0.62 13.78 16.77
CA ILE A 225 -1.78 13.50 15.92
C ILE A 225 -2.56 14.80 15.79
N THR A 226 -2.60 15.39 14.59
CA THR A 226 -3.36 16.63 14.31
C THR A 226 -4.55 16.31 13.42
N PHE A 227 -5.74 16.64 13.89
CA PHE A 227 -7.00 16.37 13.20
C PHE A 227 -7.39 17.50 12.26
N ASN A 228 -8.29 17.21 11.32
CA ASN A 228 -8.79 18.18 10.33
C ASN A 228 -9.53 19.39 10.94
N ASP A 229 -9.99 19.28 12.19
CA ASP A 229 -10.63 20.38 12.92
C ASP A 229 -9.64 21.28 13.68
N GLY A 230 -8.33 20.98 13.57
CA GLY A 230 -7.25 21.74 14.19
C GLY A 230 -6.89 21.32 15.61
N ARG A 231 -7.61 20.36 16.23
CA ARG A 231 -7.19 19.77 17.50
C ARG A 231 -5.97 18.87 17.30
N SER A 232 -5.14 18.77 18.34
CA SER A 232 -3.98 17.88 18.35
C SER A 232 -3.85 17.11 19.65
N VAL A 233 -3.34 15.89 19.56
CA VAL A 233 -3.01 15.01 20.69
C VAL A 233 -1.53 14.65 20.61
N ALA A 234 -0.79 14.89 21.70
CA ALA A 234 0.57 14.38 21.85
C ALA A 234 0.51 12.88 22.16
N TYR A 235 1.37 12.10 21.52
CA TYR A 235 1.34 10.64 21.63
C TYR A 235 2.76 10.07 21.65
N THR A 236 3.11 9.36 22.73
CA THR A 236 4.45 8.82 22.91
C THR A 236 4.46 7.32 22.65
N LEU A 237 5.42 6.87 21.83
CA LEU A 237 5.76 5.46 21.66
C LEU A 237 7.19 5.20 22.13
N ASN A 238 7.37 4.34 23.13
CA ASN A 238 8.68 3.85 23.54
C ASN A 238 9.36 3.07 22.40
N ALA A 239 10.65 2.79 22.54
CA ALA A 239 11.38 1.98 21.56
C ALA A 239 10.73 0.60 21.40
N ASN A 240 10.46 0.17 20.15
CA ASN A 240 9.79 -1.09 19.83
C ASN A 240 8.35 -1.24 20.36
N GLU A 241 7.77 -0.18 20.92
CA GLU A 241 6.43 -0.25 21.52
C GLU A 241 5.36 -0.34 20.42
N HIS A 242 4.35 -1.18 20.68
CA HIS A 242 3.09 -1.22 19.97
C HIS A 242 1.99 -0.63 20.86
N LYS A 243 1.13 0.21 20.27
CA LYS A 243 -0.12 0.64 20.90
C LYS A 243 -1.25 0.62 19.89
N ALA A 244 -2.43 0.21 20.37
CA ALA A 244 -3.69 0.33 19.66
C ALA A 244 -4.66 1.22 20.42
N PHE A 245 -5.46 2.00 19.71
CA PHE A 245 -6.48 2.90 20.28
C PHE A 245 -7.58 3.20 19.27
N THR A 246 -8.77 3.52 19.74
CA THR A 246 -9.84 4.09 18.92
C THR A 246 -9.81 5.61 18.96
N ILE A 247 -10.32 6.28 17.93
CA ILE A 247 -10.29 7.76 17.88
C ILE A 247 -11.03 8.38 19.07
N ASP A 248 -12.18 7.84 19.48
CA ASP A 248 -12.96 8.31 20.63
C ASP A 248 -12.21 8.18 21.96
N SER A 249 -11.36 7.15 22.13
CA SER A 249 -10.56 6.94 23.35
C SER A 249 -9.58 8.08 23.61
N LEU A 250 -9.15 8.79 22.55
CA LEU A 250 -8.34 10.01 22.68
C LEU A 250 -9.13 11.20 23.24
N PHE A 251 -10.46 11.08 23.33
CA PHE A 251 -11.39 12.14 23.74
C PHE A 251 -12.35 11.67 24.85
N ASN A 252 -11.85 10.86 25.79
CA ASN A 252 -12.60 10.31 26.92
C ASN A 252 -13.79 9.44 26.48
N ASP A 253 -13.52 8.56 25.51
CA ASP A 253 -14.49 7.60 24.95
C ASP A 253 -15.76 8.29 24.41
N GLN A 254 -15.59 9.48 23.85
CA GLN A 254 -16.66 10.25 23.22
C GLN A 254 -16.54 10.23 21.71
N PRO A 255 -17.60 9.84 20.97
CA PRO A 255 -17.61 9.93 19.51
C PRO A 255 -17.26 11.33 19.02
N GLN A 256 -16.43 11.40 17.98
CA GLN A 256 -15.96 12.63 17.34
C GLN A 256 -16.50 12.78 15.91
N PRO A 257 -17.80 13.11 15.72
CA PRO A 257 -18.43 13.18 14.40
C PRO A 257 -17.81 14.20 13.47
N ASP A 258 -17.07 15.20 13.96
CA ASP A 258 -16.44 16.25 13.15
C ASP A 258 -14.98 15.94 12.78
N ILE A 259 -14.37 14.94 13.42
CA ILE A 259 -13.04 14.45 13.06
C ILE A 259 -13.20 13.49 11.88
N LYS A 260 -12.54 13.83 10.77
CA LYS A 260 -12.66 13.13 9.47
C LYS A 260 -11.32 12.74 8.86
N SER A 261 -10.22 13.31 9.31
CA SER A 261 -8.87 12.90 8.90
C SER A 261 -7.86 13.41 9.92
N ALA A 262 -6.65 12.87 9.86
CA ALA A 262 -5.55 13.32 10.71
C ALA A 262 -4.20 13.19 10.00
N VAL A 263 -3.21 13.88 10.56
CA VAL A 263 -1.79 13.73 10.22
C VAL A 263 -1.04 13.39 11.50
N ILE A 264 -0.27 12.30 11.48
CA ILE A 264 0.64 11.93 12.55
C ILE A 264 2.03 12.44 12.17
N THR A 265 2.50 13.47 12.86
CA THR A 265 3.81 14.07 12.60
C THR A 265 4.91 13.45 13.45
N ASN A 266 6.17 13.61 13.01
CA ASN A 266 7.36 12.97 13.60
C ASN A 266 7.30 11.43 13.55
N ALA A 267 6.58 10.90 12.55
CA ALA A 267 6.28 9.47 12.42
C ALA A 267 7.31 8.68 11.61
N SER A 268 8.49 9.24 11.33
CA SER A 268 9.59 8.48 10.72
C SER A 268 10.01 7.33 11.63
N GLY A 269 10.00 6.10 11.11
CA GLY A 269 10.22 4.88 11.89
C GLY A 269 8.98 4.27 12.52
N ILE A 270 7.79 4.82 12.25
CA ILE A 270 6.51 4.27 12.71
C ILE A 270 5.86 3.49 11.58
N ILE A 271 5.34 2.31 11.89
CA ILE A 271 4.44 1.55 11.02
C ILE A 271 3.08 1.44 11.69
N GLY A 272 2.04 1.14 10.93
CA GLY A 272 0.73 0.98 11.53
C GLY A 272 -0.34 0.63 10.51
N LEU A 273 -1.52 0.40 11.06
CA LEU A 273 -2.74 0.16 10.31
C LEU A 273 -3.89 0.95 10.91
N GLU A 274 -4.87 1.22 10.07
CA GLU A 274 -6.18 1.75 10.40
C GLU A 274 -7.19 0.63 10.19
N ILE A 275 -8.16 0.50 11.10
CA ILE A 275 -9.33 -0.36 10.94
C ILE A 275 -10.57 0.50 11.14
N PHE A 276 -11.56 0.34 10.29
CA PHE A 276 -12.88 0.94 10.45
C PHE A 276 -13.93 -0.15 10.54
N GLY A 277 -14.80 -0.04 11.53
CA GLY A 277 -15.84 -1.02 11.78
C GLY A 277 -17.17 -0.38 12.13
N SER A 278 -18.26 -1.05 11.76
CA SER A 278 -19.59 -0.70 12.23
C SER A 278 -19.79 -1.18 13.68
N ALA A 279 -20.72 -0.53 14.36
CA ALA A 279 -21.22 -0.92 15.67
C ALA A 279 -22.72 -1.19 15.57
N GLY A 280 -23.25 -2.02 16.46
CA GLY A 280 -24.68 -2.36 16.48
C GLY A 280 -24.98 -3.66 15.76
N SER A 281 -25.94 -3.65 14.82
CA SER A 281 -26.44 -4.85 14.13
C SER A 281 -25.64 -5.26 12.90
N ASP A 282 -24.81 -4.37 12.39
CA ASP A 282 -24.18 -4.51 11.09
C ASP A 282 -22.73 -4.96 11.30
N ASN A 283 -22.24 -5.81 10.39
CA ASN A 283 -20.98 -6.54 10.57
C ASN A 283 -19.92 -6.10 9.56
N GLN A 284 -19.72 -4.79 9.42
CA GLN A 284 -18.72 -4.25 8.51
C GLN A 284 -17.41 -4.03 9.24
N LEU A 285 -16.34 -4.54 8.65
CA LEU A 285 -14.97 -4.30 9.09
C LEU A 285 -14.09 -4.28 7.85
N ASP A 286 -13.21 -3.30 7.73
CA ASP A 286 -11.96 -3.50 6.98
C ASP A 286 -10.89 -2.54 7.49
N GLY A 287 -9.69 -2.58 6.91
CA GLY A 287 -8.59 -1.72 7.28
C GLY A 287 -7.60 -1.47 6.15
N LEU A 288 -6.68 -0.56 6.42
CA LEU A 288 -5.65 -0.12 5.49
C LEU A 288 -4.33 0.06 6.21
N LEU A 289 -3.23 -0.04 5.47
CA LEU A 289 -1.94 0.39 5.99
C LEU A 289 -1.89 1.91 6.14
N LEU A 290 -1.39 2.36 7.28
CA LEU A 290 -1.05 3.75 7.49
C LEU A 290 0.28 4.06 6.81
N THR A 291 0.28 5.08 5.94
CA THR A 291 1.44 5.41 5.12
C THR A 291 1.74 6.91 5.04
N ASP A 292 3.02 7.22 4.89
CA ASP A 292 3.52 8.55 4.50
C ASP A 292 3.52 8.77 2.98
N ASN A 293 3.12 7.76 2.20
CA ASN A 293 3.05 7.85 0.75
C ASN A 293 1.89 8.74 0.31
N THR A 294 2.19 9.58 -0.67
CA THR A 294 1.21 10.37 -1.41
C THR A 294 1.56 10.32 -2.89
N ALA A 295 0.55 10.45 -3.75
CA ALA A 295 0.72 10.36 -5.19
C ALA A 295 -0.04 11.48 -5.90
N SER A 296 0.51 11.98 -6.99
CA SER A 296 -0.21 12.92 -7.87
C SER A 296 -1.27 12.22 -8.73
N THR A 297 -1.25 10.89 -8.79
CA THR A 297 -2.27 10.08 -9.47
C THR A 297 -2.71 8.97 -8.53
N ILE A 298 -4.01 8.82 -8.31
CA ILE A 298 -4.61 7.69 -7.60
C ILE A 298 -5.50 6.92 -8.60
N TYR A 299 -5.42 5.59 -8.56
CA TYR A 299 -6.22 4.72 -9.40
C TYR A 299 -7.32 4.05 -8.59
N TYR A 300 -8.52 4.05 -9.15
CA TYR A 300 -9.71 3.38 -8.64
C TYR A 300 -10.08 2.31 -9.67
N PRO A 301 -9.42 1.13 -9.62
CA PRO A 301 -9.40 0.17 -10.71
C PRO A 301 -10.73 -0.58 -10.88
N HIS A 302 -11.72 -0.35 -10.02
CA HIS A 302 -13.01 -1.01 -10.12
C HIS A 302 -14.18 -0.14 -9.63
N VAL A 303 -15.12 0.17 -10.50
CA VAL A 303 -16.44 0.68 -10.10
C VAL A 303 -17.46 -0.46 -10.08
N ALA A 304 -18.03 -0.70 -8.90
CA ALA A 304 -19.21 -1.54 -8.67
C ALA A 304 -20.36 -0.62 -8.24
N SER A 305 -21.44 -0.59 -9.01
CA SER A 305 -22.60 0.25 -8.72
C SER A 305 -23.84 -0.39 -9.34
N ASP A 306 -24.30 -1.45 -8.71
CA ASP A 306 -25.43 -2.25 -9.14
C ASP A 306 -26.43 -2.49 -8.00
N ALA A 307 -27.35 -3.44 -8.16
CA ALA A 307 -28.38 -3.71 -7.16
C ALA A 307 -27.82 -4.33 -5.87
N LEU A 308 -26.61 -4.89 -5.91
CA LEU A 308 -25.95 -5.56 -4.79
C LEU A 308 -24.81 -4.72 -4.21
N TRP A 309 -24.05 -4.03 -5.05
CA TRP A 309 -22.81 -3.35 -4.65
C TRP A 309 -22.86 -1.84 -4.84
N TRP A 310 -22.19 -1.14 -3.93
CA TRP A 310 -21.78 0.24 -4.10
C TRP A 310 -20.27 0.40 -3.95
N THR A 311 -19.72 1.40 -4.64
CA THR A 311 -18.30 1.81 -4.52
C THR A 311 -18.23 3.17 -3.85
N GLY A 312 -17.52 3.23 -2.73
CA GLY A 312 -17.13 4.46 -2.04
C GLY A 312 -15.69 4.83 -2.38
N ILE A 313 -15.37 6.12 -2.41
CA ILE A 313 -14.00 6.57 -2.65
C ILE A 313 -13.60 7.66 -1.67
N VAL A 314 -12.30 7.69 -1.37
CA VAL A 314 -11.66 8.74 -0.60
C VAL A 314 -10.48 9.28 -1.40
N ALA A 315 -10.42 10.60 -1.55
CA ALA A 315 -9.25 11.32 -2.07
C ALA A 315 -8.96 12.50 -1.14
N TYR A 316 -7.91 12.38 -0.34
CA TYR A 316 -7.51 13.35 0.68
C TYR A 316 -6.30 14.17 0.22
N ASN A 317 -6.40 15.50 0.37
CA ASN A 317 -5.30 16.43 0.16
C ASN A 317 -4.63 16.76 1.49
N PRO A 318 -3.49 16.14 1.81
CA PRO A 318 -2.79 16.40 3.07
C PRO A 318 -2.08 17.77 3.10
N SER A 319 -2.03 18.53 2.01
CA SER A 319 -1.41 19.86 2.01
C SER A 319 -2.31 20.92 2.65
N ASP A 320 -1.72 21.97 3.23
CA ASP A 320 -2.45 23.17 3.66
C ASP A 320 -3.03 23.98 2.49
N SER A 321 -2.51 23.79 1.27
CA SER A 321 -2.99 24.49 0.07
C SER A 321 -4.01 23.66 -0.67
N ALA A 322 -5.03 24.32 -1.22
CA ALA A 322 -5.99 23.69 -2.13
C ALA A 322 -5.30 23.14 -3.39
N CYS A 323 -5.89 22.11 -3.98
CA CYS A 323 -5.52 21.57 -5.27
C CYS A 323 -6.74 21.46 -6.19
N THR A 324 -6.49 21.26 -7.47
CA THR A 324 -7.48 20.79 -8.45
C THR A 324 -7.21 19.32 -8.73
N ILE A 325 -8.28 18.53 -8.72
CA ILE A 325 -8.30 17.13 -9.13
C ILE A 325 -8.98 16.98 -10.49
N THR A 326 -8.46 16.10 -11.33
CA THR A 326 -8.97 15.74 -12.66
C THR A 326 -9.34 14.26 -12.64
N ILE A 327 -10.63 13.97 -12.80
CA ILE A 327 -11.17 12.61 -12.80
C ILE A 327 -11.27 12.16 -14.26
N THR A 328 -10.52 11.12 -14.61
CA THR A 328 -10.55 10.51 -15.96
C THR A 328 -11.18 9.12 -15.87
N PRO A 329 -12.48 8.98 -16.22
CA PRO A 329 -13.14 7.68 -16.26
C PRO A 329 -12.84 6.91 -17.54
N TYR A 330 -12.87 5.58 -17.44
CA TYR A 330 -12.66 4.64 -18.54
C TYR A 330 -13.76 3.59 -18.57
N SER A 331 -14.11 3.12 -19.77
CA SER A 331 -14.93 1.92 -19.93
C SER A 331 -14.15 0.64 -19.60
N ALA A 332 -14.82 -0.50 -19.53
CA ALA A 332 -14.16 -1.79 -19.32
C ALA A 332 -13.13 -2.10 -20.42
N GLN A 333 -13.41 -1.72 -21.66
CA GLN A 333 -12.53 -1.88 -22.83
C GLN A 333 -11.44 -0.80 -22.93
N GLY A 334 -11.28 0.04 -21.91
CA GLY A 334 -10.25 1.08 -21.88
C GLY A 334 -10.54 2.32 -22.73
N THR A 335 -11.79 2.53 -23.15
CA THR A 335 -12.16 3.77 -23.85
C THR A 335 -12.23 4.91 -22.82
N PRO A 336 -11.47 6.01 -23.00
CA PRO A 336 -11.60 7.19 -22.14
C PRO A 336 -12.99 7.82 -22.27
N LEU A 337 -13.54 8.25 -21.15
CA LEU A 337 -14.87 8.83 -21.03
C LEU A 337 -14.78 10.31 -20.67
N LEU A 338 -15.93 10.97 -20.49
CA LEU A 338 -15.98 12.41 -20.21
C LEU A 338 -15.23 12.74 -18.90
N VAL A 339 -14.19 13.55 -19.04
CA VAL A 339 -13.35 14.03 -17.92
C VAL A 339 -14.11 15.10 -17.12
N SER A 340 -13.93 15.09 -15.80
CA SER A 340 -14.39 16.15 -14.91
C SER A 340 -13.26 16.69 -14.05
N THR A 341 -13.42 17.92 -13.57
CA THR A 341 -12.46 18.55 -12.64
C THR A 341 -13.19 19.12 -11.45
N LEU A 342 -12.57 19.01 -10.27
CA LEU A 342 -13.11 19.51 -9.01
C LEU A 342 -12.02 20.20 -8.21
N PRO A 343 -12.31 21.31 -7.50
CA PRO A 343 -11.40 21.83 -6.50
C PRO A 343 -11.44 20.95 -5.26
N LEU A 344 -10.30 20.82 -4.59
CA LEU A 344 -10.17 20.15 -3.30
C LEU A 344 -9.39 21.06 -2.35
N ALA A 345 -10.01 21.45 -1.24
CA ALA A 345 -9.39 22.35 -0.27
C ALA A 345 -8.12 21.75 0.34
N GLY A 346 -7.26 22.61 0.90
CA GLY A 346 -6.16 22.15 1.75
C GLY A 346 -6.72 21.45 2.99
N LYS A 347 -6.14 20.32 3.37
CA LYS A 347 -6.67 19.41 4.41
C LYS A 347 -8.10 18.92 4.13
N GLY A 348 -8.61 19.13 2.90
CA GLY A 348 -9.91 18.66 2.46
C GLY A 348 -9.82 17.26 1.86
N LYS A 349 -10.95 16.55 1.81
CA LYS A 349 -11.09 15.29 1.11
C LYS A 349 -12.35 15.26 0.26
N TYR A 350 -12.31 14.56 -0.87
CA TYR A 350 -13.51 13.98 -1.45
C TYR A 350 -13.81 12.69 -0.69
N ILE A 351 -15.05 12.54 -0.26
CA ILE A 351 -15.59 11.29 0.25
C ILE A 351 -17.01 11.11 -0.26
N GLY A 352 -17.31 9.93 -0.78
CA GLY A 352 -18.67 9.57 -1.13
C GLY A 352 -18.75 8.42 -2.12
N LEU A 353 -19.98 8.13 -2.51
CA LEU A 353 -20.27 7.12 -3.52
C LEU A 353 -19.81 7.59 -4.91
N VAL A 354 -19.32 6.66 -5.72
CA VAL A 354 -19.01 6.92 -7.14
C VAL A 354 -20.25 7.40 -7.89
N SER A 355 -21.44 6.91 -7.53
CA SER A 355 -22.71 7.36 -8.12
C SER A 355 -22.98 8.86 -7.94
N ASN A 356 -22.40 9.50 -6.93
CA ASN A 356 -22.55 10.93 -6.68
C ASN A 356 -21.57 11.80 -7.50
N LEU A 357 -20.57 11.20 -8.15
CA LEU A 357 -19.62 11.92 -9.00
C LEU A 357 -20.21 12.32 -10.36
N GLY A 358 -21.39 11.78 -10.73
CA GLY A 358 -21.99 12.04 -12.03
C GLY A 358 -21.15 11.52 -13.20
N LEU A 359 -20.36 10.45 -12.98
CA LEU A 359 -19.57 9.83 -14.04
C LEU A 359 -20.48 9.16 -15.08
N PRO A 360 -20.03 9.03 -16.34
CA PRO A 360 -20.78 8.32 -17.36
C PRO A 360 -21.16 6.89 -16.92
N ALA A 361 -22.36 6.43 -17.26
CA ALA A 361 -22.87 5.11 -16.81
C ALA A 361 -22.00 3.92 -17.24
N GLN A 362 -21.17 4.08 -18.27
CA GLN A 362 -20.23 3.07 -18.76
C GLN A 362 -18.87 3.05 -18.03
N THR A 363 -18.68 3.88 -17.01
CA THR A 363 -17.44 3.92 -16.22
C THR A 363 -17.24 2.60 -15.48
N ALA A 364 -16.17 1.88 -15.84
CA ALA A 364 -15.78 0.63 -15.18
C ALA A 364 -14.63 0.81 -14.19
N TRP A 365 -13.82 1.85 -14.38
CA TRP A 365 -12.74 2.29 -13.50
C TRP A 365 -12.38 3.74 -13.83
N PHE A 366 -11.62 4.41 -12.97
CA PHE A 366 -11.14 5.75 -13.25
C PHE A 366 -9.84 6.06 -12.49
N LYS A 367 -9.18 7.15 -12.90
CA LYS A 367 -8.07 7.73 -12.14
C LYS A 367 -8.36 9.16 -11.74
N ILE A 368 -7.70 9.60 -10.68
CA ILE A 368 -7.67 10.99 -10.25
C ILE A 368 -6.24 11.50 -10.38
N ASP A 369 -6.02 12.46 -11.28
CA ASP A 369 -4.79 13.23 -11.35
C ASP A 369 -4.95 14.52 -10.53
N SER A 370 -3.93 14.93 -9.79
CA SER A 370 -3.97 16.07 -8.89
C SER A 370 -2.77 16.97 -9.06
N THR A 371 -3.02 18.27 -8.93
CA THR A 371 -1.99 19.32 -8.90
C THR A 371 -1.16 19.32 -7.62
N ARG A 372 -1.56 18.54 -6.61
CA ARG A 372 -0.80 18.27 -5.38
C ARG A 372 -0.92 16.79 -4.98
N PRO A 373 0.12 16.18 -4.37
CA PRO A 373 0.03 14.80 -3.95
C PRO A 373 -1.14 14.55 -3.00
N LEU A 374 -1.87 13.46 -3.25
CA LEU A 374 -3.02 13.00 -2.49
C LEU A 374 -2.70 11.64 -1.85
N THR A 375 -3.52 11.26 -0.89
CA THR A 375 -3.66 9.87 -0.43
C THR A 375 -5.14 9.51 -0.40
N GLY A 376 -5.48 8.24 -0.48
CA GLY A 376 -6.87 7.83 -0.64
C GLY A 376 -7.00 6.33 -0.84
N PHE A 377 -8.25 5.90 -0.92
CA PHE A 377 -8.62 4.49 -1.04
C PHE A 377 -10.02 4.35 -1.63
N GLU A 378 -10.32 3.14 -2.07
CA GLU A 378 -11.60 2.68 -2.60
C GLU A 378 -12.24 1.73 -1.59
N LEU A 379 -13.57 1.78 -1.50
CA LEU A 379 -14.38 0.90 -0.67
C LEU A 379 -15.40 0.18 -1.54
N PHE A 380 -15.64 -1.09 -1.23
CA PHE A 380 -16.70 -1.91 -1.80
C PHE A 380 -17.56 -2.43 -0.69
N SER A 381 -18.87 -2.32 -0.83
CA SER A 381 -19.78 -2.86 0.16
C SER A 381 -21.10 -3.25 -0.46
N THR A 382 -21.73 -4.24 0.16
CA THR A 382 -23.06 -4.68 -0.21
C THR A 382 -24.11 -3.69 0.29
N VAL A 383 -25.22 -3.59 -0.44
CA VAL A 383 -26.32 -2.67 -0.10
C VAL A 383 -27.05 -3.03 1.20
N ASP A 384 -26.92 -4.28 1.67
CA ASP A 384 -27.48 -4.76 2.94
C ASP A 384 -26.64 -4.36 4.16
N GLY A 385 -25.42 -3.85 3.95
CA GLY A 385 -24.53 -3.43 5.04
C GLY A 385 -23.79 -4.58 5.72
N ASP A 386 -23.81 -5.80 5.16
CA ASP A 386 -23.15 -6.95 5.81
C ASP A 386 -21.68 -7.11 5.42
N GLN A 387 -21.25 -6.55 4.28
CA GLN A 387 -19.90 -6.73 3.77
C GLN A 387 -19.23 -5.40 3.45
N LEU A 388 -17.93 -5.30 3.75
CA LEU A 388 -17.08 -4.16 3.43
C LEU A 388 -15.70 -4.68 3.02
N ALA A 389 -15.13 -4.07 1.98
CA ALA A 389 -13.75 -4.29 1.55
C ALA A 389 -13.08 -2.97 1.18
N ALA A 390 -11.81 -2.80 1.54
CA ALA A 390 -11.04 -1.59 1.34
C ALA A 390 -9.78 -1.84 0.51
N TYR A 391 -9.53 -0.95 -0.43
CA TYR A 391 -8.38 -1.01 -1.32
C TYR A 391 -7.66 0.34 -1.33
N ALA A 392 -6.38 0.35 -0.98
CA ALA A 392 -5.50 1.49 -1.23
C ALA A 392 -4.39 1.10 -2.20
N GLU A 393 -4.21 1.92 -3.24
CA GLU A 393 -3.03 1.85 -4.09
C GLU A 393 -1.84 2.50 -3.37
N LYS A 394 -0.63 1.97 -3.57
CA LYS A 394 0.54 2.29 -2.74
C LYS A 394 1.30 3.56 -3.16
N SER A 395 1.34 3.91 -4.46
CA SER A 395 2.35 4.86 -4.98
C SER A 395 2.00 5.64 -6.27
N GLY A 396 0.87 5.35 -6.90
CA GLY A 396 0.39 5.91 -8.16
C GLY A 396 1.15 5.40 -9.39
N ALA A 397 1.98 4.37 -9.24
CA ALA A 397 2.88 3.89 -10.30
C ALA A 397 2.44 2.57 -10.94
N GLY A 398 1.59 1.79 -10.26
CA GLY A 398 1.34 0.40 -10.62
C GLY A 398 2.59 -0.49 -10.52
N ALA A 399 2.45 -1.73 -10.93
CA ALA A 399 3.54 -2.69 -10.94
C ALA A 399 3.49 -3.62 -12.16
N LYS A 400 4.66 -4.04 -12.63
CA LYS A 400 4.80 -5.04 -13.69
C LYS A 400 4.75 -6.47 -13.19
N GLU A 401 4.87 -6.65 -11.89
CA GLU A 401 4.85 -7.96 -11.24
C GLU A 401 4.21 -7.81 -9.86
N GLY A 402 3.55 -8.86 -9.40
CA GLY A 402 2.98 -8.89 -8.07
C GLY A 402 2.22 -10.18 -7.80
N VAL A 403 1.60 -10.26 -6.63
CA VAL A 403 0.78 -11.39 -6.21
C VAL A 403 -0.60 -10.96 -5.75
N PHE A 404 -1.61 -11.73 -6.15
CA PHE A 404 -2.88 -11.86 -5.43
C PHE A 404 -2.67 -13.00 -4.42
N ALA A 405 -2.40 -12.62 -3.18
CA ALA A 405 -1.84 -13.47 -2.13
C ALA A 405 -2.74 -14.59 -1.58
N LYS A 406 -4.04 -14.54 -1.86
CA LYS A 406 -4.98 -15.55 -1.33
C LYS A 406 -6.03 -15.95 -2.35
N ILE A 407 -6.25 -17.26 -2.48
CA ILE A 407 -7.47 -17.84 -3.04
C ILE A 407 -8.26 -18.41 -1.86
N GLU A 408 -9.43 -17.85 -1.61
CA GLU A 408 -10.35 -18.32 -0.57
C GLU A 408 -10.84 -19.74 -0.89
N LYS A 409 -10.66 -20.64 0.06
CA LYS A 409 -11.03 -22.06 -0.06
C LYS A 409 -12.45 -22.31 0.41
N SER A 410 -12.92 -21.52 1.37
CA SER A 410 -14.24 -21.61 1.95
C SER A 410 -15.05 -20.37 1.58
N GLY A 411 -15.30 -20.21 0.28
CA GLY A 411 -15.94 -19.02 -0.26
C GLY A 411 -15.47 -18.73 -1.68
N TRP A 412 -15.13 -17.48 -1.96
CA TRP A 412 -14.71 -17.08 -3.29
C TRP A 412 -13.68 -15.94 -3.30
N THR A 413 -12.91 -15.89 -4.39
CA THR A 413 -11.98 -14.78 -4.66
C THR A 413 -12.29 -14.15 -6.01
N GLY A 414 -12.55 -12.84 -5.99
CA GLY A 414 -12.66 -11.99 -7.17
C GLY A 414 -11.35 -11.22 -7.37
N ILE A 415 -10.94 -11.02 -8.62
CA ILE A 415 -9.74 -10.26 -8.97
C ILE A 415 -10.15 -9.17 -9.97
N ALA A 416 -9.66 -7.95 -9.75
CA ALA A 416 -9.79 -6.85 -10.69
C ALA A 416 -8.43 -6.17 -10.89
N PHE A 417 -8.04 -5.94 -12.14
CA PHE A 417 -6.85 -5.16 -12.47
C PHE A 417 -6.98 -4.45 -13.81
N VAL A 418 -6.23 -3.37 -13.97
CA VAL A 418 -6.25 -2.50 -15.14
C VAL A 418 -4.85 -2.31 -15.69
N ASN A 419 -4.73 -2.27 -17.01
CA ASN A 419 -3.53 -1.77 -17.67
C ASN A 419 -3.54 -0.24 -17.64
N ILE A 420 -2.66 0.39 -16.89
CA ILE A 420 -2.67 1.86 -16.74
C ILE A 420 -1.91 2.60 -17.84
N GLU A 421 -1.37 1.89 -18.84
CA GLU A 421 -0.57 2.47 -19.92
C GLU A 421 -1.34 2.63 -21.24
N ASN A 422 -0.93 3.61 -22.05
CA ASN A 422 -1.50 3.89 -23.37
C ASN A 422 -0.95 2.93 -24.45
N ALA A 423 -0.82 1.65 -24.14
CA ALA A 423 -0.39 0.61 -25.06
C ALA A 423 -0.91 -0.74 -24.55
N PRO A 424 -1.18 -1.72 -25.42
CA PRO A 424 -1.50 -3.07 -24.97
C PRO A 424 -0.43 -3.65 -24.05
N ALA A 425 -0.86 -4.52 -23.13
CA ALA A 425 -0.04 -5.25 -22.18
C ALA A 425 -0.18 -6.75 -22.42
N ASP A 426 0.94 -7.46 -22.43
CA ASP A 426 0.98 -8.91 -22.31
C ASP A 426 1.13 -9.25 -20.83
N VAL A 427 0.15 -9.97 -20.28
CA VAL A 427 0.09 -10.35 -18.88
C VAL A 427 0.11 -11.86 -18.76
N THR A 428 1.02 -12.38 -17.94
CA THR A 428 1.03 -13.81 -17.56
C THR A 428 0.60 -13.91 -16.10
N MET A 429 -0.49 -14.64 -15.85
CA MET A 429 -0.95 -15.03 -14.53
C MET A 429 -0.56 -16.49 -14.28
N THR A 430 0.00 -16.78 -13.11
CA THR A 430 0.38 -18.13 -12.69
C THR A 430 -0.22 -18.43 -11.34
N ALA A 431 -1.03 -19.48 -11.26
CA ALA A 431 -1.63 -19.97 -10.03
C ALA A 431 -0.67 -20.96 -9.36
N TYR A 432 -0.35 -20.73 -8.09
CA TYR A 432 0.60 -21.52 -7.30
C TYR A 432 -0.08 -22.12 -6.08
N ASN A 433 0.39 -23.26 -5.59
CA ASN A 433 0.05 -23.78 -4.26
C ASN A 433 1.08 -23.36 -3.20
N ASP A 434 0.89 -23.77 -1.95
CA ASP A 434 1.79 -23.40 -0.83
C ASP A 434 3.22 -23.93 -0.97
N THR A 435 3.43 -25.00 -1.72
CA THR A 435 4.79 -25.52 -2.00
C THR A 435 5.49 -24.76 -3.12
N GLY A 436 4.84 -23.77 -3.74
CA GLY A 436 5.34 -23.02 -4.89
C GLY A 436 5.25 -23.75 -6.21
N SER A 437 4.51 -24.87 -6.26
CA SER A 437 4.26 -25.59 -7.50
C SER A 437 3.24 -24.84 -8.35
N VAL A 438 3.53 -24.73 -9.64
CA VAL A 438 2.60 -24.17 -10.63
C VAL A 438 1.43 -25.12 -10.83
N ILE A 439 0.22 -24.62 -10.63
CA ILE A 439 -1.03 -25.34 -10.88
C ILE A 439 -1.55 -25.04 -12.28
N ALA A 440 -1.54 -23.75 -12.65
CA ALA A 440 -1.96 -23.31 -13.98
C ALA A 440 -1.27 -22.01 -14.36
N THR A 441 -1.17 -21.76 -15.66
CA THR A 441 -0.73 -20.48 -16.22
C THR A 441 -1.75 -20.02 -17.26
N GLN A 442 -2.03 -18.72 -17.26
CA GLN A 442 -2.86 -18.05 -18.25
C GLN A 442 -2.12 -16.82 -18.78
N THR A 443 -2.12 -16.64 -20.10
CA THR A 443 -1.67 -15.40 -20.73
C THR A 443 -2.88 -14.61 -21.22
N LEU A 444 -2.85 -13.30 -21.01
CA LEU A 444 -3.85 -12.34 -21.43
C LEU A 444 -3.17 -11.23 -22.22
N ASN A 445 -3.75 -10.86 -23.37
CA ASN A 445 -3.41 -9.63 -24.05
C ASN A 445 -4.50 -8.61 -23.71
N ILE A 446 -4.10 -7.53 -23.04
CA ILE A 446 -5.01 -6.53 -22.47
C ILE A 446 -4.75 -5.22 -23.19
N SER A 447 -5.78 -4.62 -23.77
CA SER A 447 -5.67 -3.35 -24.49
C SER A 447 -5.19 -2.22 -23.58
N SER A 448 -4.79 -1.10 -24.15
CA SER A 448 -4.52 0.13 -23.39
C SER A 448 -5.72 0.48 -22.52
N TYR A 449 -5.52 0.73 -21.22
CA TYR A 449 -6.58 1.12 -20.29
C TYR A 449 -7.67 0.08 -20.05
N GLU A 450 -7.56 -1.14 -20.60
CA GLU A 450 -8.56 -2.18 -20.42
C GLU A 450 -8.52 -2.74 -18.99
N LYS A 451 -9.72 -3.03 -18.46
CA LYS A 451 -9.95 -3.64 -17.15
C LYS A 451 -10.25 -5.11 -17.33
N VAL A 452 -9.53 -5.96 -16.60
CA VAL A 452 -9.86 -7.36 -16.39
C VAL A 452 -10.51 -7.50 -15.03
N VAL A 453 -11.65 -8.18 -14.98
CA VAL A 453 -12.33 -8.53 -13.73
C VAL A 453 -13.00 -9.90 -13.85
N GLY A 454 -12.88 -10.71 -12.81
CA GLY A 454 -13.56 -11.99 -12.75
C GLY A 454 -13.25 -12.77 -11.48
N MET A 455 -14.00 -13.85 -11.28
CA MET A 455 -13.68 -14.83 -10.25
C MET A 455 -12.37 -15.52 -10.61
N ALA A 456 -11.49 -15.75 -9.64
CA ALA A 456 -10.17 -16.31 -9.88
C ALA A 456 -10.19 -17.57 -10.78
N PRO A 457 -11.08 -18.57 -10.58
CA PRO A 457 -11.13 -19.75 -11.44
C PRO A 457 -11.53 -19.46 -12.89
N TYR A 458 -12.30 -18.40 -13.14
CA TYR A 458 -12.78 -18.04 -14.49
C TYR A 458 -11.79 -17.18 -15.25
N LEU A 459 -10.74 -16.69 -14.59
CA LEU A 459 -9.62 -16.03 -15.25
C LEU A 459 -8.60 -17.03 -15.83
N PHE A 460 -8.78 -18.33 -15.60
CA PHE A 460 -7.91 -19.39 -16.13
C PHE A 460 -8.70 -20.35 -17.02
N SER A 461 -8.03 -20.87 -18.06
CA SER A 461 -8.56 -21.94 -18.89
C SER A 461 -8.44 -23.34 -18.26
N GLN A 462 -7.65 -23.46 -17.18
CA GLN A 462 -7.39 -24.70 -16.46
C GLN A 462 -7.93 -24.60 -15.03
N ASP A 463 -8.21 -25.73 -14.40
CA ASP A 463 -8.62 -25.77 -13.00
C ASP A 463 -7.49 -25.27 -12.08
N ILE A 464 -7.86 -24.38 -11.15
CA ILE A 464 -6.95 -23.83 -10.14
C ILE A 464 -7.39 -24.18 -8.72
N SER A 465 -8.28 -25.15 -8.54
CA SER A 465 -8.79 -25.57 -7.22
C SER A 465 -7.68 -25.92 -6.21
N ALA A 466 -6.53 -26.41 -6.69
CA ALA A 466 -5.34 -26.71 -5.88
C ALA A 466 -4.43 -25.51 -5.59
N ALA A 467 -4.63 -24.37 -6.27
CA ALA A 467 -3.80 -23.17 -6.09
C ALA A 467 -4.26 -22.37 -4.87
N THR A 468 -3.33 -21.80 -4.13
CA THR A 468 -3.58 -21.01 -2.92
C THR A 468 -3.34 -19.52 -3.12
N TYR A 469 -2.61 -19.13 -4.17
CA TYR A 469 -2.44 -17.73 -4.56
C TYR A 469 -2.10 -17.60 -6.06
N ILE A 470 -2.13 -16.39 -6.62
CA ILE A 470 -1.82 -16.11 -8.03
C ILE A 470 -0.70 -15.07 -8.10
N GLY A 471 0.37 -15.36 -8.85
CA GLY A 471 1.35 -14.36 -9.27
C GLY A 471 1.00 -13.81 -10.66
N TYR A 472 1.38 -12.57 -10.94
CA TYR A 472 1.32 -11.99 -12.28
C TYR A 472 2.64 -11.36 -12.69
N SER A 473 2.90 -11.34 -14.00
CA SER A 473 3.95 -10.56 -14.64
C SER A 473 3.41 -9.89 -15.91
N SER A 474 3.91 -8.71 -16.24
CA SER A 474 3.51 -7.93 -17.40
C SER A 474 4.64 -7.08 -17.96
N ASP A 475 4.58 -6.79 -19.25
CA ASP A 475 5.46 -5.80 -19.88
C ASP A 475 5.04 -4.34 -19.62
N LYS A 476 3.84 -4.12 -19.07
CA LYS A 476 3.27 -2.81 -18.66
C LYS A 476 2.96 -2.77 -17.18
N ASN A 477 2.81 -1.56 -16.64
CA ASN A 477 2.34 -1.37 -15.28
C ASN A 477 0.85 -1.68 -15.17
N LEU A 478 0.51 -2.48 -14.18
CA LEU A 478 -0.86 -2.83 -13.81
C LEU A 478 -1.18 -2.27 -12.43
N VAL A 479 -2.45 -1.98 -12.21
CA VAL A 479 -2.99 -1.68 -10.88
C VAL A 479 -4.17 -2.60 -10.64
N GLY A 480 -4.24 -3.25 -9.48
CA GLY A 480 -5.32 -4.15 -9.16
C GLY A 480 -5.33 -4.63 -7.73
N PHE A 481 -6.37 -5.40 -7.43
CA PHE A 481 -6.63 -5.98 -6.13
C PHE A 481 -7.36 -7.31 -6.27
N GLN A 482 -7.42 -8.04 -5.17
CA GLN A 482 -8.35 -9.15 -4.97
C GLN A 482 -9.34 -8.79 -3.87
N ILE A 483 -10.53 -9.39 -3.95
CA ILE A 483 -11.52 -9.43 -2.88
C ILE A 483 -11.75 -10.90 -2.55
N ASN A 484 -11.81 -11.23 -1.26
CA ASN A 484 -12.18 -12.56 -0.79
C ASN A 484 -13.48 -12.46 -0.01
N ALA A 485 -14.43 -13.36 -0.25
CA ALA A 485 -15.59 -13.51 0.63
C ALA A 485 -15.74 -14.94 1.14
N SER A 486 -16.29 -15.10 2.34
CA SER A 486 -16.64 -16.39 2.93
C SER A 486 -17.90 -16.99 2.30
N SER A 487 -18.07 -18.30 2.41
CA SER A 487 -19.20 -19.03 1.84
C SER A 487 -20.55 -18.73 2.52
N ASP A 488 -20.54 -18.20 3.74
CA ASP A 488 -21.71 -17.74 4.48
C ASP A 488 -22.12 -16.29 4.15
N ASN A 489 -21.36 -15.61 3.28
CA ASN A 489 -21.54 -14.20 2.90
C ASN A 489 -21.49 -13.21 4.08
N MET A 490 -20.88 -13.60 5.21
CA MET A 490 -20.74 -12.70 6.36
C MET A 490 -19.39 -11.97 6.38
N MET A 491 -18.38 -12.49 5.70
CA MET A 491 -17.02 -11.94 5.77
C MET A 491 -16.50 -11.56 4.38
N LEU A 492 -15.98 -10.34 4.26
CA LEU A 492 -15.36 -9.80 3.04
C LEU A 492 -14.05 -9.11 3.42
N ASP A 493 -13.02 -9.22 2.57
CA ASP A 493 -11.78 -8.43 2.69
C ASP A 493 -11.18 -8.16 1.32
N ALA A 494 -10.25 -7.21 1.25
CA ALA A 494 -9.47 -6.95 0.04
C ALA A 494 -7.96 -6.91 0.32
N LEU A 495 -7.18 -7.29 -0.71
CA LEU A 495 -5.73 -7.09 -0.73
C LEU A 495 -5.34 -6.48 -2.08
N PRO A 496 -4.45 -5.46 -2.11
CA PRO A 496 -3.85 -5.00 -3.35
C PRO A 496 -3.02 -6.11 -4.01
N GLY A 497 -2.74 -6.00 -5.30
CA GLY A 497 -1.66 -6.79 -5.93
C GLY A 497 -0.30 -6.40 -5.36
N MET A 498 0.40 -7.31 -4.67
CA MET A 498 1.57 -7.02 -3.80
C MET A 498 2.96 -7.34 -4.36
#